data_AF-A0A060SHU5-F1
#
_entry.id   AF-A0A060SHU5-F1
#
_cell.length_a   1.000
_cell.length_b   1.000
_cell.length_c   1.000
_cell.angle_alpha   90.00
_cell.angle_beta   90.00
_cell.angle_gamma   90.00
#
_symmetry.space_group_name_H-M   'P 1'
#
loop_
_entity.id
_entity.type
_entity.pdbx_description
1 polymer ?
#
loop_
_entity_poly.entity_id
_entity_poly.type
_entity_poly.pdbx_seq_one_letter_code
_entity_poly.pdbx_strand_id
1 'polypeptide(L)'
;MSHPEDEPVAISSLLGVDARSFIHLPSTEERMRALLLQVGTFNRALLMNGWWCERLVLKNFSWAPASLSNVLWPGPDTDLRMATCTEEGAFGEFSIVHFTPVLLGINYGVVVVMDESNESGIVSTAKPGTGGTSLTKLGLCQIFRLMLSPYLFRLHDVQTLVINAILLTHSVCAQKLDGGGVAAVVANIPDGDAPSARSHVDTPLHCRFVTIGSATDRMPDVAETMHSRNYWVHVAGHEIVSGKVRIT
;
A
#
# COMPACT_ATOMS: atom_id res chain seq x y z
N MET A 1 -20.72 -26.60 -18.19
CA MET A 1 -19.69 -25.70 -18.71
C MET A 1 -19.48 -24.62 -17.67
N SER A 2 -18.23 -24.35 -17.27
CA SER A 2 -17.92 -23.28 -16.30
C SER A 2 -17.67 -22.00 -17.10
N HIS A 3 -18.44 -20.95 -16.83
CA HIS A 3 -18.18 -19.65 -17.44
C HIS A 3 -17.31 -18.78 -16.50
N PRO A 4 -16.47 -17.88 -17.03
CA PRO A 4 -15.69 -16.95 -16.19
C PRO A 4 -16.57 -16.14 -15.23
N GLU A 5 -17.79 -15.77 -15.63
CA GLU A 5 -18.76 -15.08 -14.76
C GLU A 5 -19.26 -15.87 -13.54
N ASP A 6 -19.01 -17.18 -13.52
CA ASP A 6 -19.39 -18.05 -12.40
C ASP A 6 -18.27 -18.23 -11.38
N GLU A 7 -17.12 -17.55 -11.53
CA GLU A 7 -16.01 -17.65 -10.59
C GLU A 7 -16.44 -17.44 -9.12
N PRO A 8 -17.16 -16.37 -8.73
CA PRO A 8 -17.54 -16.17 -7.33
C PRO A 8 -18.39 -17.34 -6.79
N VAL A 9 -19.23 -17.93 -7.65
CA VAL A 9 -20.05 -19.10 -7.30
C VAL A 9 -19.16 -20.33 -7.12
N ALA A 10 -18.21 -20.56 -8.03
CA ALA A 10 -17.30 -21.70 -7.99
C ALA A 10 -16.40 -21.70 -6.75
N ILE A 11 -15.84 -20.54 -6.39
CA ILE A 11 -14.89 -20.42 -5.27
C ILE A 11 -15.56 -20.23 -3.90
N SER A 12 -16.85 -19.89 -3.85
CA SER A 12 -17.58 -19.65 -2.59
C SER A 12 -17.45 -20.81 -1.60
N SER A 13 -17.59 -22.04 -2.08
CA SER A 13 -17.47 -23.25 -1.25
C SER A 13 -16.08 -23.42 -0.63
N LEU A 14 -15.02 -23.01 -1.33
CA LEU A 14 -13.64 -23.03 -0.81
C LEU A 14 -13.43 -21.99 0.29
N LEU A 15 -14.20 -20.90 0.24
CA LEU A 15 -14.17 -19.82 1.21
C LEU A 15 -15.19 -20.01 2.35
N GLY A 16 -15.87 -21.16 2.39
CA GLY A 16 -16.85 -21.48 3.43
C GLY A 16 -18.18 -20.71 3.30
N VAL A 17 -18.51 -20.23 2.11
CA VAL A 17 -19.70 -19.43 1.83
C VAL A 17 -20.70 -20.20 0.96
N ASP A 18 -22.01 -20.03 1.21
CA ASP A 18 -23.05 -20.72 0.43
C ASP A 18 -23.19 -20.10 -0.98
N ALA A 19 -22.82 -20.88 -1.99
CA ALA A 19 -22.90 -20.54 -3.40
C ALA A 19 -24.29 -20.06 -3.85
N ARG A 20 -25.36 -20.58 -3.21
CA ARG A 20 -26.76 -20.26 -3.58
C ARG A 20 -27.08 -18.78 -3.42
N SER A 21 -26.40 -18.11 -2.49
CA SER A 21 -26.59 -16.68 -2.23
C SER A 21 -26.16 -15.77 -3.39
N PHE A 22 -25.36 -16.27 -4.33
CA PHE A 22 -24.81 -15.49 -5.45
C PHE A 22 -25.50 -15.73 -6.80
N ILE A 23 -26.20 -16.84 -6.97
CA ILE A 23 -26.77 -17.25 -8.27
C ILE A 23 -27.75 -16.21 -8.82
N HIS A 24 -28.48 -15.54 -7.93
CA HIS A 24 -29.49 -14.54 -8.29
C HIS A 24 -28.93 -13.15 -8.60
N LEU A 25 -27.64 -12.91 -8.35
CA LEU A 25 -27.02 -11.61 -8.58
C LEU A 25 -26.73 -11.41 -10.08
N PRO A 26 -26.96 -10.19 -10.60
CA PRO A 26 -27.07 -9.93 -12.03
C PRO A 26 -25.74 -9.91 -12.78
N SER A 27 -24.63 -9.65 -12.09
CA SER A 27 -23.30 -9.50 -12.70
C SER A 27 -22.22 -10.21 -11.88
N THR A 28 -21.12 -10.56 -12.55
CA THR A 28 -19.91 -11.09 -11.90
C THR A 28 -19.38 -10.14 -10.83
N GLU A 29 -19.40 -8.83 -11.08
CA GLU A 29 -18.92 -7.83 -10.13
C GLU A 29 -19.76 -7.80 -8.85
N GLU A 30 -21.09 -7.81 -8.96
CA GLU A 30 -21.98 -7.84 -7.79
C GLU A 30 -21.85 -9.16 -7.04
N ARG A 31 -21.66 -10.29 -7.75
CA ARG A 31 -21.37 -11.59 -7.15
C ARG A 31 -20.05 -11.57 -6.38
N MET A 32 -18.99 -10.99 -6.94
CA MET A 32 -17.68 -10.87 -6.29
C MET A 32 -17.74 -9.95 -5.08
N ARG A 33 -18.40 -8.79 -5.19
CA ARG A 33 -18.66 -7.89 -4.05
C ARG A 33 -19.39 -8.61 -2.92
N ALA A 34 -20.49 -9.31 -3.24
CA ALA A 34 -21.27 -10.05 -2.27
C ALA A 34 -20.45 -11.18 -1.62
N LEU A 35 -19.61 -11.88 -2.39
CA LEU A 35 -18.72 -12.90 -1.87
C LEU A 35 -17.73 -12.32 -0.86
N LEU A 36 -17.06 -11.22 -1.19
CA LEU A 36 -16.09 -10.56 -0.31
C LEU A 36 -16.75 -10.08 0.99
N LEU A 37 -17.97 -9.55 0.91
CA LEU A 37 -18.76 -9.13 2.07
C LEU A 37 -19.15 -10.32 2.97
N GLN A 38 -19.54 -11.46 2.38
CA GLN A 38 -19.88 -12.66 3.15
C GLN A 38 -18.66 -13.34 3.76
N VAL A 39 -17.52 -13.34 3.08
CA VAL A 39 -16.24 -13.77 3.65
C VAL A 39 -15.90 -12.90 4.86
N GLY A 40 -16.08 -11.58 4.74
CA GLY A 40 -16.01 -10.61 5.82
C GLY A 40 -14.61 -10.34 6.35
N THR A 41 -13.75 -11.35 6.47
CA THR A 41 -12.36 -11.23 6.90
C THR A 41 -11.44 -12.08 6.03
N PHE A 42 -10.28 -11.54 5.67
CA PHE A 42 -9.29 -12.23 4.86
C PHE A 42 -7.88 -11.72 5.17
N ASN A 43 -6.84 -12.42 4.73
CA ASN A 43 -5.46 -11.98 4.94
C ASN A 43 -5.24 -10.63 4.25
N ARG A 44 -4.77 -9.61 4.99
CA ARG A 44 -4.64 -8.24 4.47
C ARG A 44 -3.69 -8.14 3.27
N ALA A 45 -2.75 -9.07 3.11
CA ALA A 45 -1.85 -9.10 1.96
C ALA A 45 -2.61 -9.23 0.63
N LEU A 46 -3.84 -9.78 0.62
CA LEU A 46 -4.69 -9.82 -0.57
C LEU A 46 -5.02 -8.42 -1.11
N LEU A 47 -5.09 -7.41 -0.23
CA LEU A 47 -5.28 -6.02 -0.63
C LEU A 47 -4.12 -5.52 -1.51
N MET A 48 -2.94 -6.10 -1.35
CA MET A 48 -1.70 -5.69 -2.00
C MET A 48 -1.27 -6.64 -3.12
N ASN A 49 -1.62 -7.93 -3.03
CA ASN A 49 -1.20 -8.98 -3.96
C ASN A 49 -2.02 -9.08 -5.26
N GLY A 50 -3.14 -8.36 -5.37
CA GLY A 50 -3.99 -8.31 -6.57
C GLY A 50 -3.59 -7.22 -7.56
N TRP A 51 -2.35 -6.77 -7.54
CA TRP A 51 -2.02 -5.47 -8.12
C TRP A 51 -1.96 -5.41 -9.64
N TRP A 52 -1.69 -6.54 -10.29
CA TRP A 52 -1.78 -6.70 -11.74
C TRP A 52 -3.19 -7.11 -12.20
N CYS A 53 -4.13 -7.29 -11.27
CA CYS A 53 -5.47 -7.75 -11.59
C CYS A 53 -6.35 -6.58 -12.02
N GLU A 54 -7.27 -6.86 -12.94
CA GLU A 54 -8.45 -6.03 -13.13
C GLU A 54 -9.20 -5.89 -11.80
N ARG A 55 -9.74 -4.70 -11.54
CA ARG A 55 -10.43 -4.37 -10.30
C ARG A 55 -11.91 -4.17 -10.54
N LEU A 56 -12.72 -4.39 -9.51
CA LEU A 56 -14.16 -4.13 -9.59
C LEU A 56 -14.41 -2.63 -9.84
N VAL A 57 -15.31 -2.30 -10.78
CA VAL A 57 -15.72 -0.92 -11.02
C VAL A 57 -16.94 -0.56 -10.14
N LEU A 58 -16.87 -0.98 -8.88
CA LEU A 58 -17.92 -0.76 -7.88
C LEU A 58 -17.45 0.22 -6.82
N LYS A 59 -18.36 1.11 -6.38
CA LYS A 59 -18.09 2.09 -5.33
C LYS A 59 -17.61 1.37 -4.05
N ASN A 60 -16.53 1.86 -3.44
CA ASN A 60 -15.87 1.29 -2.25
C ASN A 60 -15.20 -0.08 -2.44
N PHE A 61 -15.25 -0.66 -3.64
CA PHE A 61 -14.69 -1.97 -3.97
C PHE A 61 -13.67 -1.90 -5.10
N SER A 62 -13.23 -0.71 -5.51
CA SER A 62 -12.19 -0.52 -6.53
C SER A 62 -10.80 -0.99 -6.10
N TRP A 63 -10.62 -1.26 -4.81
CA TRP A 63 -9.46 -1.99 -4.29
C TRP A 63 -9.51 -3.50 -4.60
N ALA A 64 -10.69 -4.08 -4.81
CA ALA A 64 -10.87 -5.52 -4.90
C ALA A 64 -10.62 -6.03 -6.32
N PRO A 65 -9.96 -7.18 -6.49
CA PRO A 65 -9.77 -7.81 -7.79
C PRO A 65 -11.11 -8.29 -8.35
N ALA A 66 -11.31 -8.16 -9.65
CA ALA A 66 -12.48 -8.68 -10.36
C ALA A 66 -12.49 -10.23 -10.40
N SER A 67 -11.31 -10.84 -10.27
CA SER A 67 -11.08 -12.28 -10.23
C SER A 67 -10.09 -12.64 -9.13
N LEU A 68 -10.48 -13.51 -8.21
CA LEU A 68 -9.61 -14.00 -7.12
C LEU A 68 -8.63 -15.07 -7.61
N SER A 69 -8.92 -15.70 -8.75
CA SER A 69 -8.05 -16.66 -9.42
C SER A 69 -6.77 -16.01 -9.95
N ASN A 70 -6.79 -14.70 -10.19
CA ASN A 70 -5.63 -13.93 -10.66
C ASN A 70 -4.77 -13.38 -9.50
N VAL A 71 -5.20 -13.53 -8.25
CA VAL A 71 -4.50 -12.98 -7.09
C VAL A 71 -3.47 -13.97 -6.59
N LEU A 72 -2.27 -13.48 -6.28
CA LEU A 72 -1.29 -14.28 -5.57
C LEU A 72 -1.69 -14.39 -4.10
N TRP A 73 -2.20 -15.57 -3.72
CA TRP A 73 -2.56 -15.83 -2.34
C TRP A 73 -1.30 -15.82 -1.45
N PRO A 74 -1.35 -15.16 -0.28
CA PRO A 74 -0.25 -15.18 0.67
C PRO A 74 0.05 -16.62 1.09
N GLY A 75 1.34 -16.96 1.19
CA GLY A 75 1.78 -18.25 1.69
C GLY A 75 1.48 -18.43 3.19
N PRO A 76 1.49 -19.66 3.71
CA PRO A 76 1.13 -19.97 5.10
C PRO A 76 2.02 -19.26 6.14
N ASP A 77 3.25 -18.88 5.76
CA ASP A 77 4.22 -18.21 6.64
C ASP A 77 4.19 -16.68 6.53
N THR A 78 3.25 -16.10 5.76
CA THR A 78 3.20 -14.66 5.51
C THR A 78 2.10 -14.00 6.34
N ASP A 79 2.49 -12.99 7.14
CA ASP A 79 1.65 -11.99 7.81
C ASP A 79 0.27 -12.45 8.30
N LEU A 80 0.14 -12.75 9.59
CA LEU A 80 -1.12 -13.21 10.21
C LEU A 80 -2.19 -12.12 10.34
N ARG A 81 -1.91 -10.88 9.92
CA ARG A 81 -2.84 -9.77 10.05
C ARG A 81 -3.98 -9.90 9.04
N MET A 82 -5.19 -9.72 9.56
CA MET A 82 -6.42 -9.81 8.79
C MET A 82 -6.92 -8.41 8.41
N ALA A 83 -7.58 -8.32 7.26
CA ALA A 83 -8.41 -7.20 6.88
C ALA A 83 -9.89 -7.56 7.06
N THR A 84 -10.71 -6.55 7.36
CA THR A 84 -12.17 -6.66 7.47
C THR A 84 -12.81 -5.99 6.26
N CYS A 85 -13.70 -6.69 5.57
CA CYS A 85 -14.48 -6.17 4.45
C CYS A 85 -15.87 -5.73 4.93
N THR A 86 -16.26 -4.53 4.51
CA THR A 86 -17.59 -3.97 4.78
C THR A 86 -18.09 -3.26 3.52
N GLU A 87 -19.33 -2.78 3.55
CA GLU A 87 -19.89 -1.95 2.46
C GLU A 87 -19.12 -0.64 2.23
N GLU A 88 -18.36 -0.19 3.23
CA GLU A 88 -17.53 1.00 3.13
C GLU A 88 -16.16 0.73 2.49
N GLY A 89 -15.80 -0.54 2.30
CA GLY A 89 -14.51 -0.97 1.75
C GLY A 89 -13.78 -1.94 2.67
N ALA A 90 -12.49 -2.14 2.40
CA ALA A 90 -11.64 -3.01 3.21
C ALA A 90 -10.87 -2.20 4.25
N PHE A 91 -10.76 -2.74 5.46
CA PHE A 91 -10.05 -2.14 6.58
C PHE A 91 -8.93 -3.07 7.02
N GLY A 92 -7.69 -2.59 7.00
CA GLY A 92 -6.54 -3.31 7.51
C GLY A 92 -5.64 -2.39 8.32
N GLU A 93 -4.95 -2.94 9.29
CA GLU A 93 -3.80 -2.25 9.88
C GLU A 93 -2.63 -2.34 8.91
N PHE A 94 -1.79 -1.33 8.80
CA PHE A 94 -0.58 -1.29 7.98
C PHE A 94 0.52 -0.50 8.67
N SER A 95 1.78 -0.85 8.41
CA SER A 95 2.89 0.06 8.68
C SER A 95 2.92 1.07 7.54
N ILE A 96 3.00 2.36 7.87
CA ILE A 96 2.80 3.44 6.89
C ILE A 96 4.04 4.32 6.86
N VAL A 97 4.57 4.60 5.68
CA VAL A 97 5.62 5.61 5.50
C VAL A 97 4.98 6.87 4.94
N HIS A 98 4.93 7.94 5.72
CA HIS A 98 4.38 9.23 5.30
C HIS A 98 5.46 10.16 4.76
N PHE A 99 5.10 10.94 3.75
CA PHE A 99 5.95 11.98 3.17
C PHE A 99 5.09 13.15 2.69
N THR A 100 5.73 14.28 2.37
CA THR A 100 5.04 15.47 1.86
C THR A 100 4.28 15.11 0.57
N PRO A 101 3.01 15.55 0.39
CA PRO A 101 2.24 15.23 -0.81
C PRO A 101 2.97 15.54 -2.12
N VAL A 102 3.00 14.56 -3.01
CA VAL A 102 3.65 14.63 -4.33
C VAL A 102 2.59 14.51 -5.41
N LEU A 103 2.62 15.44 -6.38
CA LEU A 103 1.87 15.33 -7.61
C LEU A 103 2.64 14.48 -8.63
N LEU A 104 2.08 13.32 -8.97
CA LEU A 104 2.56 12.42 -10.01
C LEU A 104 1.79 12.72 -11.29
N GLY A 105 2.46 13.43 -12.20
CA GLY A 105 2.04 13.63 -13.59
C GLY A 105 2.89 12.76 -14.53
N ILE A 106 3.84 13.40 -15.23
CA ILE A 106 4.81 12.73 -16.15
C ILE A 106 5.78 11.80 -15.38
N ASN A 107 5.94 12.02 -14.08
CA ASN A 107 6.77 11.17 -13.23
C ASN A 107 6.05 9.85 -12.92
N TYR A 108 6.71 8.73 -13.18
CA TYR A 108 6.15 7.39 -12.98
C TYR A 108 6.39 6.83 -11.57
N GLY A 109 7.18 7.51 -10.75
CA GLY A 109 7.51 6.99 -9.43
C GLY A 109 8.00 7.97 -8.38
N VAL A 110 8.08 7.45 -7.15
CA VAL A 110 8.58 8.16 -5.97
C VAL A 110 9.69 7.37 -5.32
N VAL A 111 10.76 8.08 -4.96
CA VAL A 111 11.87 7.60 -4.16
C VAL A 111 11.72 8.20 -2.77
N VAL A 112 11.34 7.39 -1.79
CA VAL A 112 11.24 7.83 -0.40
C VAL A 112 12.51 7.47 0.34
N VAL A 113 13.14 8.47 0.94
CA VAL A 113 14.36 8.35 1.73
C VAL A 113 14.00 8.46 3.22
N MET A 114 14.30 7.39 3.97
CA MET A 114 14.16 7.37 5.43
C MET A 114 15.51 7.61 6.08
N ASP A 115 15.59 8.54 7.04
CA ASP A 115 16.79 8.75 7.85
C ASP A 115 16.56 8.22 9.27
N GLU A 116 17.24 7.12 9.61
CA GLU A 116 17.21 6.53 10.95
C GLU A 116 17.94 7.35 12.02
N SER A 117 18.60 8.46 11.67
CA SER A 117 19.45 9.21 12.60
C SER A 117 18.70 10.03 13.67
N ASN A 118 17.37 10.12 13.61
CA ASN A 118 16.59 10.98 14.52
C ASN A 118 16.06 10.33 15.80
N GLU A 119 16.31 9.05 16.07
CA GLU A 119 15.83 8.40 17.32
C GLU A 119 16.73 8.57 18.55
N SER A 120 17.73 9.48 18.53
CA SER A 120 18.55 9.73 19.72
C SER A 120 18.48 11.18 20.20
N GLY A 121 17.30 11.57 20.67
CA GLY A 121 17.11 12.66 21.62
C GLY A 121 17.64 12.33 23.03
N ILE A 122 18.77 11.65 23.15
CA ILE A 122 19.52 11.59 24.40
C ILE A 122 20.65 12.61 24.27
N VAL A 123 20.46 13.74 24.96
CA VAL A 123 21.51 14.74 25.19
C VAL A 123 22.66 14.04 25.93
N SER A 124 23.60 13.51 25.15
CA SER A 124 24.85 12.98 25.70
C SER A 124 25.72 14.19 26.02
N THR A 125 25.80 14.52 27.32
CA THR A 125 26.75 15.51 27.84
C THR A 125 28.16 14.95 27.70
N ALA A 126 28.76 15.14 26.53
CA ALA A 126 30.13 14.70 26.26
C ALA A 126 31.13 15.55 27.07
N LYS A 127 31.87 14.89 27.98
CA LYS A 127 33.13 15.41 28.52
C LYS A 127 34.17 15.50 27.39
N PRO A 128 34.98 16.57 27.33
CA PRO A 128 36.00 16.71 26.31
C PRO A 128 37.24 15.89 26.69
N GLY A 129 37.69 15.02 25.80
CA GLY A 129 39.06 14.50 25.84
C GLY A 129 39.20 13.00 25.67
N THR A 130 38.94 12.48 24.46
CA THR A 130 39.75 11.39 23.90
C THR A 130 39.52 11.34 22.39
N GLY A 131 40.58 11.62 21.62
CA GLY A 131 40.57 11.51 20.17
C GLY A 131 40.52 10.04 19.76
N GLY A 132 39.32 9.57 19.44
CA GLY A 132 39.09 8.41 18.61
C GLY A 132 38.30 8.88 17.40
N THR A 133 38.80 8.59 16.20
CA THR A 133 38.03 8.70 14.95
C THR A 133 36.78 7.83 15.08
N SER A 134 35.68 8.44 15.52
CA SER A 134 34.35 7.87 15.48
C SER A 134 34.02 7.65 14.01
N LEU A 135 34.09 6.40 13.54
CA LEU A 135 33.32 5.97 12.37
C LEU A 135 31.87 6.38 12.67
N THR A 136 31.44 7.48 12.08
CA THR A 136 30.04 7.89 12.07
C THR A 136 29.26 6.70 11.56
N LYS A 137 28.41 6.14 12.41
CA LYS A 137 27.41 5.14 12.05
C LYS A 137 26.63 5.78 10.90
N LEU A 138 26.96 5.43 9.65
CA LEU A 138 26.20 5.86 8.49
C LEU A 138 24.77 5.42 8.77
N GLY A 139 23.87 6.38 8.98
CA GLY A 139 22.46 6.10 9.17
C GLY A 139 22.01 5.15 8.07
N LEU A 140 21.27 4.10 8.44
CA LEU A 140 20.69 3.23 7.43
C LEU A 140 19.66 4.08 6.69
N CYS A 141 19.96 4.33 5.42
CA CYS A 141 19.05 4.99 4.50
C CYS A 141 18.23 3.90 3.83
N GLN A 142 16.93 3.89 4.10
CA GLN A 142 15.99 3.01 3.40
C GLN A 142 15.37 3.75 2.23
N ILE A 143 15.32 3.07 1.09
CA ILE A 143 14.82 3.65 -0.16
C ILE A 143 13.62 2.85 -0.64
N PHE A 144 12.48 3.53 -0.73
CA PHE A 144 11.27 2.96 -1.33
C PHE A 144 11.11 3.52 -2.74
N ARG A 145 11.05 2.64 -3.73
CA ARG A 145 10.73 2.98 -5.12
C ARG A 145 9.31 2.56 -5.41
N LEU A 146 8.43 3.53 -5.56
CA LEU A 146 7.07 3.30 -6.03
C LEU A 146 7.01 3.51 -7.55
N MET A 147 6.50 2.55 -8.31
CA MET A 147 6.13 2.65 -9.72
C MET A 147 4.62 2.49 -9.88
N LEU A 148 3.93 3.48 -10.39
CA LEU A 148 2.47 3.43 -10.50
C LEU A 148 1.94 2.35 -11.46
N SER A 149 0.82 1.71 -11.10
CA SER A 149 0.16 0.67 -11.92
C SER A 149 -0.20 1.18 -13.30
N PRO A 150 0.17 0.46 -14.38
CA PRO A 150 -0.29 0.78 -15.73
C PRO A 150 -1.82 0.73 -15.88
N TYR A 151 -2.53 0.01 -15.01
CA TYR A 151 -4.00 -0.08 -15.05
C TYR A 151 -4.68 1.19 -14.53
N LEU A 152 -4.08 1.83 -13.52
CA LEU A 152 -4.65 3.01 -12.88
C LEU A 152 -4.71 4.20 -13.84
N PHE A 153 -3.68 4.38 -14.64
CA PHE A 153 -3.65 5.40 -15.70
C PHE A 153 -4.57 5.07 -16.88
N ARG A 154 -4.72 3.78 -17.22
CA ARG A 154 -5.53 3.36 -18.38
C ARG A 154 -7.03 3.47 -18.13
N LEU A 155 -7.50 3.14 -16.92
CA LEU A 155 -8.92 3.06 -16.62
C LEU A 155 -9.55 4.41 -16.27
N HIS A 156 -8.79 5.33 -15.66
CA HIS A 156 -9.37 6.52 -15.04
C HIS A 156 -9.04 7.84 -15.74
N ASP A 157 -8.35 7.82 -16.89
CA ASP A 157 -7.86 9.04 -17.57
C ASP A 157 -7.18 10.02 -16.60
N VAL A 158 -6.46 9.45 -15.61
CA VAL A 158 -5.88 10.22 -14.52
C VAL A 158 -4.67 10.96 -15.07
N GLN A 159 -4.86 12.24 -15.36
CA GLN A 159 -3.78 13.12 -15.80
C GLN A 159 -2.79 13.43 -14.68
N THR A 160 -3.26 13.42 -13.43
CA THR A 160 -2.41 13.66 -12.25
C THR A 160 -2.92 12.92 -11.02
N LEU A 161 -2.00 12.40 -10.20
CA LEU A 161 -2.28 11.68 -8.96
C LEU A 161 -1.52 12.36 -7.81
N VAL A 162 -2.17 12.65 -6.68
CA VAL A 162 -1.46 13.10 -5.48
C VAL A 162 -1.28 11.94 -4.52
N ILE A 163 -0.05 11.67 -4.09
CA ILE A 163 0.25 10.66 -3.08
C ILE A 163 1.06 11.24 -1.93
N ASN A 164 0.89 10.70 -0.73
CA ASN A 164 1.59 11.19 0.46
C ASN A 164 1.97 10.08 1.47
N ALA A 165 1.70 8.82 1.13
CA ALA A 165 2.09 7.71 1.98
C ALA A 165 2.30 6.42 1.19
N ILE A 166 3.02 5.49 1.81
CA ILE A 166 3.26 4.12 1.37
C ILE A 166 2.77 3.18 2.45
N LEU A 167 1.99 2.15 2.10
CA LEU A 167 1.59 1.06 2.97
C LEU A 167 2.55 -0.11 2.81
N LEU A 168 2.90 -0.73 3.94
CA LEU A 168 3.80 -1.87 4.00
C LEU A 168 3.11 -3.09 4.64
N THR A 169 3.30 -4.26 4.02
CA THR A 169 2.91 -5.57 4.58
C THR A 169 3.79 -6.01 5.75
N HIS A 170 4.95 -5.39 5.94
CA HIS A 170 5.86 -5.69 7.05
C HIS A 170 6.40 -4.39 7.64
N SER A 171 6.92 -4.46 8.86
CA SER A 171 7.62 -3.31 9.44
C SER A 171 8.87 -3.01 8.60
N VAL A 172 9.21 -1.73 8.52
CA VAL A 172 10.43 -1.17 7.89
C VAL A 172 11.71 -1.82 8.46
N CYS A 173 11.67 -2.34 9.69
CA CYS A 173 12.78 -3.05 10.33
C CYS A 173 13.00 -4.49 9.86
N ALA A 174 12.12 -5.06 9.03
CA ALA A 174 12.32 -6.38 8.47
C ALA A 174 13.43 -6.32 7.40
N GLN A 175 14.62 -6.81 7.74
CA GLN A 175 15.89 -6.74 6.99
C GLN A 175 15.89 -7.25 5.53
N LYS A 176 14.74 -7.67 5.00
CA LYS A 176 14.52 -8.04 3.61
C LYS A 176 13.11 -7.69 3.19
N LEU A 177 12.96 -6.57 2.50
CA LEU A 177 11.75 -6.27 1.73
C LEU A 177 11.88 -6.98 0.37
N ASP A 178 11.87 -8.32 0.39
CA ASP A 178 11.97 -9.15 -0.81
C ASP A 178 10.69 -9.02 -1.65
N GLY A 179 10.62 -8.01 -2.52
CA GLY A 179 9.58 -7.87 -3.55
C GLY A 179 8.14 -7.71 -3.04
N GLY A 180 7.94 -7.46 -1.74
CA GLY A 180 6.64 -7.31 -1.11
C GLY A 180 5.99 -5.98 -1.47
N GLY A 181 4.78 -6.03 -2.02
CA GLY A 181 4.06 -4.91 -2.58
C GLY A 181 4.02 -3.70 -1.64
N VAL A 182 4.39 -2.55 -2.17
CA VAL A 182 4.18 -1.23 -1.61
C VAL A 182 2.91 -0.68 -2.25
N ALA A 183 1.90 -0.31 -1.46
CA ALA A 183 0.72 0.38 -1.97
C ALA A 183 0.83 1.88 -1.67
N ALA A 184 0.58 2.75 -2.65
CA ALA A 184 0.58 4.19 -2.41
C ALA A 184 -0.79 4.65 -1.92
N VAL A 185 -0.79 5.51 -0.91
CA VAL A 185 -1.99 6.18 -0.40
C VAL A 185 -2.17 7.48 -1.17
N VAL A 186 -3.28 7.58 -1.89
CA VAL A 186 -3.81 8.87 -2.36
C VAL A 186 -4.44 9.56 -1.16
N ALA A 187 -3.77 10.61 -0.65
CA ALA A 187 -4.44 11.49 0.30
C ALA A 187 -5.56 12.24 -0.42
N ASN A 188 -6.76 12.18 0.15
CA ASN A 188 -7.71 13.26 -0.06
C ASN A 188 -7.07 14.50 0.59
N ILE A 189 -6.59 15.44 -0.22
CA ILE A 189 -6.43 16.81 0.26
C ILE A 189 -7.88 17.28 0.48
N PRO A 190 -8.32 17.54 1.71
CA PRO A 190 -9.63 18.13 1.91
C PRO A 190 -9.67 19.44 1.12
N ASP A 191 -10.68 19.60 0.26
CA ASP A 191 -10.94 20.86 -0.43
C ASP A 191 -11.10 21.96 0.63
N GLY A 192 -10.05 22.76 0.82
CA GLY A 192 -10.19 24.11 1.36
C GLY A 192 -10.17 24.32 2.87
N ASP A 193 -9.73 23.39 3.71
CA ASP A 193 -9.49 23.71 5.13
C ASP A 193 -8.15 23.20 5.65
N ALA A 194 -7.34 24.13 6.16
CA ALA A 194 -6.03 23.86 6.72
C ALA A 194 -6.10 22.82 7.85
N PRO A 195 -5.15 21.86 7.94
CA PRO A 195 -5.16 20.86 8.98
C PRO A 195 -4.83 21.52 10.32
N SER A 196 -5.85 21.70 11.15
CA SER A 196 -5.67 22.03 12.56
C SER A 196 -5.09 20.79 13.25
N ALA A 197 -3.87 20.93 13.76
CA ALA A 197 -3.00 19.87 14.25
C ALA A 197 -3.43 19.20 15.57
N ARG A 198 -4.72 18.85 15.75
CA ARG A 198 -5.19 18.21 16.99
C ARG A 198 -6.17 17.06 16.74
N SER A 199 -5.70 15.86 17.14
CA SER A 199 -6.46 14.63 17.40
C SER A 199 -6.97 13.83 16.18
N HIS A 200 -6.06 13.18 15.45
CA HIS A 200 -6.35 12.26 14.34
C HIS A 200 -6.13 10.77 14.69
N VAL A 201 -6.19 10.38 15.98
CA VAL A 201 -5.78 9.01 16.40
C VAL A 201 -6.76 7.92 15.93
N ASP A 202 -8.05 8.25 15.69
CA ASP A 202 -9.08 7.22 15.43
C ASP A 202 -9.67 7.23 14.01
N THR A 203 -9.36 8.22 13.17
CA THR A 203 -9.89 8.26 11.80
C THR A 203 -9.00 7.41 10.89
N PRO A 204 -9.52 6.33 10.27
CA PRO A 204 -8.72 5.49 9.40
C PRO A 204 -8.21 6.30 8.21
N LEU A 205 -6.94 6.12 7.85
CA LEU A 205 -6.40 6.70 6.64
C LEU A 205 -7.18 6.16 5.44
N HIS A 206 -7.62 7.05 4.57
CA HIS A 206 -8.32 6.65 3.34
C HIS A 206 -7.32 6.45 2.22
N CYS A 207 -7.31 5.27 1.62
CA CYS A 207 -6.41 4.90 0.55
C CYS A 207 -7.22 4.53 -0.70
N ARG A 208 -7.05 5.32 -1.77
CA ARG A 208 -7.38 4.85 -3.12
C ARG A 208 -6.17 4.10 -3.66
N PHE A 209 -6.38 2.86 -4.05
CA PHE A 209 -5.32 1.89 -4.26
C PHE A 209 -4.40 2.26 -5.43
N VAL A 210 -3.10 2.19 -5.20
CA VAL A 210 -2.04 2.38 -6.21
C VAL A 210 -0.96 1.32 -5.94
N THR A 211 -0.53 0.58 -6.97
CA THR A 211 0.61 -0.37 -6.92
C THR A 211 1.74 0.14 -7.81
N ILE A 212 2.95 -0.39 -7.95
CA ILE A 212 3.85 -1.36 -7.29
C ILE A 212 4.90 -0.53 -6.57
N GLY A 213 5.56 -1.04 -5.55
CA GLY A 213 6.87 -0.51 -5.23
C GLY A 213 7.79 -1.60 -4.73
N SER A 214 9.09 -1.34 -4.88
CA SER A 214 10.13 -2.12 -4.24
C SER A 214 10.78 -1.27 -3.16
N ALA A 215 11.19 -1.92 -2.09
CA ALA A 215 12.04 -1.29 -1.10
C ALA A 215 13.40 -1.96 -1.15
N THR A 216 14.45 -1.16 -1.06
CA THR A 216 15.83 -1.63 -1.11
C THR A 216 16.63 -0.95 -0.01
N ASP A 217 17.44 -1.74 0.68
CA ASP A 217 18.42 -1.21 1.62
C ASP A 217 19.56 -0.53 0.85
N ARG A 218 19.92 0.70 1.25
CA ARG A 218 21.03 1.51 0.73
C ARG A 218 20.79 2.18 -0.64
N MET A 219 21.70 3.11 -0.95
CA MET A 219 21.73 3.93 -2.17
C MET A 219 21.60 3.09 -3.46
N PRO A 220 20.85 3.58 -4.46
CA PRO A 220 20.57 2.84 -5.67
C PRO A 220 21.76 2.89 -6.63
N ASP A 221 22.73 1.99 -6.51
CA ASP A 221 23.91 2.03 -7.39
C ASP A 221 23.64 1.49 -8.82
N VAL A 222 22.43 1.00 -9.15
CA VAL A 222 22.23 0.22 -10.39
C VAL A 222 21.05 0.64 -11.29
N ALA A 223 20.12 1.53 -10.86
CA ALA A 223 18.92 1.81 -11.68
C ALA A 223 18.58 3.29 -11.94
N GLU A 224 19.22 4.25 -11.27
CA GLU A 224 19.01 5.67 -11.59
C GLU A 224 20.02 6.11 -12.65
N THR A 225 19.71 5.84 -13.92
CA THR A 225 20.44 6.46 -15.02
C THR A 225 20.11 7.96 -15.08
N MET A 226 21.00 8.79 -15.65
CA MET A 226 20.69 10.20 -15.92
C MET A 226 19.36 10.38 -16.69
N HIS A 227 18.98 9.40 -17.51
CA HIS A 227 17.75 9.42 -18.30
C HIS A 227 16.50 9.09 -17.48
N SER A 228 16.62 8.23 -16.46
CA SER A 228 15.48 7.83 -15.63
C SER A 228 15.16 8.84 -14.52
N ARG A 229 16.13 9.66 -14.11
CA ARG A 229 16.01 10.62 -12.99
C ARG A 229 14.82 11.59 -13.14
N ASN A 230 14.50 11.97 -14.37
CA ASN A 230 13.36 12.85 -14.66
C ASN A 230 11.99 12.17 -14.52
N TYR A 231 11.93 10.88 -14.16
CA TYR A 231 10.68 10.16 -13.92
C TYR A 231 10.45 9.84 -12.44
N TRP A 232 11.36 10.29 -11.56
CA TRP A 232 11.32 10.01 -10.12
C TRP A 232 11.20 11.31 -9.33
N VAL A 233 10.24 11.34 -8.39
CA VAL A 233 10.21 12.39 -7.35
C VAL A 233 10.88 11.85 -6.09
N HIS A 234 11.86 12.58 -5.58
CA HIS A 234 12.57 12.23 -4.34
C HIS A 234 11.93 12.96 -3.15
N VAL A 235 11.59 12.23 -2.09
CA VAL A 235 10.98 12.78 -0.88
C VAL A 235 11.58 12.16 0.38
N ALA A 236 11.57 12.95 1.46
CA ALA A 236 11.89 12.43 2.80
C ALA A 236 10.64 11.79 3.41
N GLY A 237 10.79 10.58 3.94
CA GLY A 237 9.74 9.85 4.63
C GLY A 237 9.96 9.75 6.13
N HIS A 238 8.89 9.45 6.87
CA HIS A 238 8.94 9.01 8.26
C HIS A 238 7.96 7.86 8.48
N GLU A 239 8.30 6.91 9.34
CA GLU A 239 7.48 5.72 9.59
C GLU A 239 6.43 6.01 10.66
N ILE A 240 5.22 5.54 10.41
CA ILE A 240 4.18 5.30 11.39
C ILE A 240 4.07 3.79 11.54
N VAL A 241 4.48 3.28 12.70
CA VAL A 241 4.69 1.85 12.98
C VAL A 241 3.42 1.02 12.71
N SER A 242 2.23 1.56 12.98
CA SER A 242 0.96 0.92 12.61
C SER A 242 -0.19 1.93 12.58
N GLY A 243 -1.06 1.84 11.57
CA GLY A 243 -2.30 2.61 11.49
C GLY A 243 -3.40 1.84 10.76
N LYS A 244 -4.65 2.07 11.15
CA LYS A 244 -5.83 1.51 10.48
C LYS A 244 -6.07 2.27 9.18
N VAL A 245 -6.18 1.54 8.07
CA VAL A 245 -6.38 2.10 6.74
C VAL A 245 -7.67 1.53 6.16
N ARG A 246 -8.50 2.42 5.62
CA ARG A 246 -9.65 2.10 4.79
C ARG A 246 -9.22 2.17 3.33
N ILE A 247 -9.37 1.07 2.61
CA ILE A 247 -9.08 0.98 1.18
C ILE A 247 -10.41 0.87 0.43
N THR A 248 -10.58 1.74 -0.57
CA THR A 248 -11.79 1.81 -1.42
C THR A 248 -11.43 1.66 -2.87
#